data_AF-A0A9P5X2A3-F1
#
_entry.id   AF-A0A9P5X2A3-F1
#
_cell.length_a   1.000
_cell.length_b   1.000
_cell.length_c   1.000
_cell.angle_alpha   90.00
_cell.angle_beta   90.00
_cell.angle_gamma   90.00
#
_symmetry.space_group_name_H-M   'P 1'
#
loop_
_entity.id
_entity.type
_entity.pdbx_description
1 polymer ?
#
loop_
_entity_poly.entity_id
_entity_poly.type
_entity_poly.pdbx_seq_one_letter_code
_entity_poly.pdbx_strand_id
1 'polypeptide(L)'
;MPPLSPTHSTLPVRIIQLNCNKKGSAIHMLLNKALNNADILLLKEPWWSRISPNDMQGPVGHRAWIPILPTTSQKPDDPPPLRVIAYYQPWPRLEVALRADLAQDRDMQILSISILGKPTMTIINLYNDQGH
;
A
#
# COMPACT_ATOMS: atom_id res chain seq x y z
N MET A 1 -45.14 8.80 13.41
CA MET A 1 -43.82 9.33 13.01
C MET A 1 -43.07 8.22 12.30
N PRO A 2 -42.61 8.41 11.05
CA PRO A 2 -41.68 7.45 10.45
C PRO A 2 -40.31 7.57 11.12
N PRO A 3 -39.54 6.48 11.24
CA PRO A 3 -38.18 6.54 11.75
C PRO A 3 -37.31 7.35 10.79
N LEU A 4 -36.53 8.30 11.34
CA LEU A 4 -35.50 9.02 10.60
C LEU A 4 -34.52 7.98 10.03
N SER A 5 -34.46 7.87 8.72
CA SER A 5 -33.45 7.04 8.04
C SER A 5 -32.07 7.54 8.47
N PRO A 6 -31.14 6.66 8.89
CA PRO A 6 -29.79 7.10 9.22
C PRO A 6 -29.20 7.74 7.97
N THR A 7 -28.85 9.02 8.05
CA THR A 7 -28.05 9.71 7.02
C THR A 7 -26.73 8.96 6.91
N HIS A 8 -26.63 8.08 5.92
CA HIS A 8 -25.39 7.39 5.59
C HIS A 8 -24.39 8.43 5.07
N SER A 9 -23.60 9.00 5.98
CA SER A 9 -22.35 9.65 5.60
C SER A 9 -21.43 8.57 5.02
N THR A 10 -21.33 8.54 3.70
CA THR A 10 -20.32 7.76 2.99
C THR A 10 -18.99 8.47 3.19
N LEU A 11 -18.14 7.98 4.10
CA LEU A 11 -16.73 8.35 4.12
C LEU A 11 -16.05 7.58 2.99
N PRO A 12 -15.63 8.22 1.88
CA PRO A 12 -14.95 7.53 0.81
C PRO A 12 -13.56 7.08 1.27
N VAL A 13 -13.09 5.93 0.78
CA VAL A 13 -11.67 5.57 0.87
C VAL A 13 -10.97 6.16 -0.33
N ARG A 14 -9.96 6.99 -0.07
CA ARG A 14 -9.20 7.72 -1.07
C ARG A 14 -7.91 6.99 -1.34
N ILE A 15 -7.70 6.64 -2.60
CA ILE A 15 -6.56 5.82 -3.01
C ILE A 15 -5.78 6.59 -4.07
N ILE A 16 -4.47 6.70 -3.86
CA ILE A 16 -3.56 7.23 -4.89
C ILE A 16 -2.67 6.09 -5.36
N GLN A 17 -2.54 5.95 -6.68
CA GLN A 17 -1.58 5.04 -7.29
C GLN A 17 -0.51 5.83 -8.04
N LEU A 18 0.76 5.48 -7.85
CA LEU A 18 1.88 6.11 -8.56
C LEU A 18 2.96 5.09 -8.90
N ASN A 19 3.49 5.14 -10.13
CA ASN A 19 4.79 4.52 -10.43
C ASN A 19 5.90 5.51 -10.02
N CYS A 20 6.75 5.08 -9.08
CA CYS A 20 7.85 5.87 -8.54
C CYS A 20 9.15 5.76 -9.35
N ASN A 21 9.25 4.82 -10.30
CA ASN A 21 10.44 4.57 -11.13
C ASN A 21 11.73 4.51 -10.30
N LYS A 22 11.67 3.82 -9.16
CA LYS A 22 12.75 3.64 -8.18
C LYS A 22 13.32 4.95 -7.63
N LYS A 23 12.57 6.07 -7.68
CA LYS A 23 12.98 7.38 -7.14
C LYS A 23 12.51 7.54 -5.70
N GLY A 24 13.43 7.51 -4.74
CA GLY A 24 13.13 7.73 -3.32
C GLY A 24 12.47 9.09 -3.06
N SER A 25 12.92 10.14 -3.76
CA SER A 25 12.34 11.48 -3.64
C SER A 25 10.86 11.55 -4.03
N ALA A 26 10.43 10.76 -5.02
CA ALA A 26 9.03 10.68 -5.42
C ALA A 26 8.16 10.09 -4.30
N ILE A 27 8.67 9.06 -3.61
CA ILE A 27 7.98 8.43 -2.47
C ILE A 27 7.90 9.40 -1.29
N HIS A 28 9.01 10.02 -0.89
CA HIS A 28 9.02 10.99 0.19
C HIS A 28 8.07 12.17 -0.07
N MET A 29 8.07 12.71 -1.30
CA MET A 29 7.15 13.77 -1.68
C MET A 29 5.69 13.28 -1.60
N LEU A 30 5.39 12.10 -2.13
CA LEU A 30 4.04 11.55 -2.15
C LEU A 30 3.52 11.31 -0.73
N LEU A 31 4.30 10.67 0.14
CA LEU A 31 3.93 10.41 1.54
C LEU A 31 3.57 11.70 2.29
N ASN A 32 4.32 12.79 2.06
CA ASN A 32 4.03 14.08 2.68
C ASN A 32 2.79 14.75 2.08
N LYS A 33 2.63 14.75 0.75
CA LYS A 33 1.49 15.39 0.07
C LYS A 33 0.16 14.65 0.27
N ALA A 34 0.21 13.35 0.53
CA ALA A 34 -0.96 12.50 0.65
C ALA A 34 -1.62 12.52 2.05
N LEU A 35 -0.97 13.08 3.08
CA LEU A 35 -1.42 13.07 4.48
C LEU A 35 -2.90 13.39 4.73
N ASN A 36 -3.45 14.30 3.92
CA ASN A 36 -4.84 14.75 4.04
C ASN A 36 -5.70 14.37 2.83
N ASN A 37 -5.14 13.65 1.86
CA ASN A 37 -5.72 13.46 0.53
C ASN A 37 -5.87 11.98 0.13
N ALA A 38 -5.21 11.07 0.85
CA ALA A 38 -5.32 9.64 0.62
C ALA A 38 -5.35 8.89 1.94
N ASP A 39 -5.92 7.70 1.90
CA ASP A 39 -5.95 6.74 3.02
C ASP A 39 -5.07 5.53 2.69
N ILE A 40 -4.90 5.25 1.39
CA ILE A 40 -4.06 4.18 0.86
C ILE A 40 -3.25 4.71 -0.32
N LEU A 41 -1.97 4.35 -0.35
CA LEU A 41 -1.07 4.57 -1.49
C LEU A 41 -0.68 3.24 -2.10
N LEU A 42 -0.79 3.13 -3.42
CA LEU A 42 -0.37 1.96 -4.20
C LEU A 42 0.82 2.37 -5.06
N LEU A 43 2.01 1.92 -4.69
CA LEU A 43 3.24 2.28 -5.37
C LEU A 43 3.70 1.15 -6.30
N LYS A 44 4.22 1.55 -7.45
CA LYS A 44 4.92 0.69 -8.42
C LYS A 44 6.37 1.16 -8.53
N GLU A 45 7.27 0.22 -8.73
CA GLU A 45 8.73 0.43 -8.74
C GLU A 45 9.20 1.29 -7.56
N PRO A 46 8.93 0.89 -6.30
CA PRO A 46 9.38 1.66 -5.16
C PRO A 46 10.91 1.68 -5.08
N TRP A 47 11.44 2.78 -4.55
CA TRP A 47 12.81 2.82 -4.04
C TRP A 47 12.85 2.18 -2.66
N TRP A 48 13.87 1.38 -2.42
CA TRP A 48 14.08 0.70 -1.15
C TRP A 48 15.29 1.31 -0.45
N SER A 49 15.08 1.83 0.76
CA SER A 49 16.11 2.48 1.56
C SER A 49 17.01 1.44 2.21
N ARG A 50 18.30 1.75 2.35
CA ARG A 50 19.17 1.00 3.26
C ARG A 50 18.71 1.29 4.69
N ILE A 51 18.35 0.24 5.43
CA ILE A 51 17.86 0.31 6.81
C ILE A 51 18.83 -0.31 7.83
N SER A 52 19.93 -0.93 7.37
CA SER A 52 20.97 -1.43 8.27
C SER A 52 22.39 -1.28 7.70
N PRO A 53 23.42 -1.32 8.56
CA PRO A 53 24.81 -1.39 8.12
C PRO A 53 25.12 -2.61 7.25
N ASN A 54 24.34 -3.69 7.34
CA ASN A 54 24.54 -4.93 6.60
C ASN A 54 23.81 -4.93 5.24
N ASP A 55 23.66 -3.76 4.61
CA ASP A 55 22.97 -3.57 3.33
C ASP A 55 21.52 -4.06 3.26
N MET A 56 20.87 -4.25 4.42
CA MET A 56 19.45 -4.59 4.47
C MET A 56 18.64 -3.43 3.90
N GLN A 57 17.73 -3.75 2.97
CA GLN A 57 16.85 -2.78 2.34
C GLN A 57 15.44 -2.87 2.92
N GLY A 58 14.77 -1.73 3.01
CA GLY A 58 13.44 -1.61 3.56
C GLY A 58 12.63 -0.48 2.91
N PRO A 59 11.32 -0.44 3.15
CA PRO A 59 10.47 0.60 2.61
C PRO A 59 10.86 1.96 3.18
N VAL A 60 10.44 3.03 2.49
CA VAL A 60 10.61 4.40 3.00
C VAL A 60 9.73 4.58 4.24
N GLY A 61 10.37 4.80 5.39
CA GLY A 61 9.68 5.05 6.65
C GLY A 61 9.01 6.43 6.69
N HIS A 62 7.79 6.50 7.24
CA HIS A 62 7.10 7.75 7.50
C HIS A 62 6.14 7.63 8.69
N ARG A 63 6.12 8.61 9.59
CA ARG A 63 5.38 8.57 10.88
C ARG A 63 3.88 8.28 10.77
N ALA A 64 3.26 8.68 9.67
CA ALA A 64 1.81 8.60 9.45
C ALA A 64 1.39 7.45 8.52
N TRP A 65 2.35 6.78 7.88
CA TRP A 65 2.09 5.77 6.85
C TRP A 65 2.70 4.44 7.27
N ILE A 66 1.90 3.39 7.26
CA ILE A 66 2.34 2.03 7.55
C ILE A 66 2.54 1.30 6.22
N PRO A 67 3.77 0.88 5.86
CA PRO A 67 4.00 0.03 4.71
C PRO A 67 3.41 -1.35 4.95
N ILE A 68 2.70 -1.89 3.97
CA ILE A 68 2.25 -3.27 3.96
C ILE A 68 3.32 -4.09 3.25
N LEU A 69 4.19 -4.71 4.04
CA LEU A 69 5.23 -5.58 3.51
C LEU A 69 4.59 -6.86 2.96
N PRO A 70 4.91 -7.26 1.73
CA PRO A 70 4.51 -8.55 1.19
C PRO A 70 5.32 -9.68 1.83
N THR A 71 4.76 -10.88 1.83
CA THR A 71 5.34 -12.07 2.46
C THR A 71 6.23 -12.88 1.53
N THR A 72 6.73 -12.30 0.43
CA THR A 72 7.49 -13.08 -0.56
C THR A 72 8.69 -13.75 0.09
N SER A 73 8.80 -15.06 -0.10
CA SER A 73 9.95 -15.88 0.27
C SER A 73 11.15 -15.52 -0.61
N GLN A 74 11.77 -14.35 -0.39
CA GLN A 74 13.02 -14.01 -1.06
C GLN A 74 14.15 -14.82 -0.42
N LYS A 75 14.95 -15.49 -1.27
CA LYS A 75 16.25 -16.02 -0.83
C LYS A 75 17.21 -14.84 -0.64
N PRO A 76 18.22 -14.96 0.25
CA PRO A 76 19.19 -13.89 0.50
C PRO A 76 19.90 -13.35 -0.76
N ASP A 77 19.97 -14.15 -1.82
CA ASP A 77 20.67 -13.84 -3.08
C ASP A 77 19.75 -13.38 -4.23
N ASP A 78 18.44 -13.21 -4.00
CA ASP A 78 17.49 -12.82 -5.07
C ASP A 78 17.52 -11.31 -5.39
N PRO A 79 17.37 -10.92 -6.69
CA PRO A 79 17.38 -9.54 -7.15
C PRO A 79 16.05 -8.82 -6.84
N PRO A 80 15.98 -7.49 -7.12
CA PRO A 80 15.68 -6.45 -6.14
C PRO A 80 14.37 -6.65 -5.36
N PRO A 81 14.25 -6.01 -4.19
CA PRO A 81 13.01 -5.96 -3.42
C PRO A 81 11.82 -5.51 -4.28
N LEU A 82 10.62 -5.94 -3.88
CA LEU A 82 9.41 -6.02 -4.68
C LEU A 82 9.10 -4.79 -5.55
N ARG A 83 8.42 -5.03 -6.67
CA ARG A 83 8.08 -3.99 -7.65
C ARG A 83 6.76 -3.29 -7.33
N VAL A 84 6.05 -3.75 -6.32
CA VAL A 84 4.86 -3.09 -5.79
C VAL A 84 4.89 -3.04 -4.28
N ILE A 85 4.36 -1.96 -3.70
CA ILE A 85 4.13 -1.85 -2.26
C ILE A 85 2.94 -0.93 -1.99
N ALA A 86 2.15 -1.24 -0.97
CA ALA A 86 1.11 -0.38 -0.47
C ALA A 86 1.51 0.28 0.85
N TYR A 87 1.05 1.50 1.05
CA TYR A 87 1.04 2.17 2.36
C TYR A 87 -0.40 2.47 2.72
N TYR A 88 -0.73 2.41 4.00
CA TYR A 88 -2.00 2.91 4.50
C TYR A 88 -1.79 3.85 5.68
N GLN A 89 -2.71 4.80 5.82
CA GLN A 89 -2.77 5.68 6.97
C GLN A 89 -3.75 5.06 7.98
N PRO A 90 -3.30 4.68 9.18
CA PRO A 90 -4.17 4.04 10.17
C PRO A 90 -5.23 5.02 10.68
N TRP A 91 -6.48 4.58 10.72
CA TRP A 91 -7.56 5.28 11.41
C TRP A 91 -8.56 4.28 12.01
N PRO A 92 -9.47 4.69 12.92
CA PRO A 92 -10.28 3.74 13.71
C PRO A 92 -11.28 2.86 12.94
N ARG A 93 -11.59 3.15 11.67
CA ARG A 93 -12.63 2.45 10.90
C ARG A 93 -12.13 1.73 9.65
N LEU A 94 -10.83 1.78 9.34
CA LEU A 94 -10.24 1.16 8.15
C LEU A 94 -9.32 0.05 8.60
N GLU A 95 -9.62 -1.14 8.13
CA GLU A 95 -8.74 -2.28 8.24
C GLU A 95 -8.21 -2.60 6.85
N VAL A 96 -6.89 -2.74 6.74
CA VAL A 96 -6.22 -3.16 5.52
C VAL A 96 -5.41 -4.40 5.84
N ALA A 97 -5.64 -5.48 5.10
CA ALA A 97 -4.91 -6.73 5.27
C ALA A 97 -4.36 -7.24 3.94
N LEU A 98 -3.16 -7.78 3.98
CA LEU A 98 -2.53 -8.46 2.86
C LEU A 98 -3.17 -9.85 2.67
N ARG A 99 -3.59 -10.16 1.44
CA ARG A 99 -4.12 -11.47 1.05
C ARG A 99 -3.03 -12.35 0.41
N ALA A 100 -2.01 -12.65 1.20
CA ALA A 100 -0.89 -13.52 0.82
C ALA A 100 -1.31 -14.98 0.57
N ASP A 101 -2.51 -15.36 1.02
CA ASP A 101 -3.15 -16.64 0.72
C ASP A 101 -3.64 -16.72 -0.74
N LEU A 102 -3.88 -15.58 -1.40
CA LEU A 102 -4.34 -15.53 -2.79
C LEU A 102 -3.19 -15.47 -3.80
N ALA A 103 -2.14 -14.70 -3.51
CA ALA A 103 -0.95 -14.62 -4.34
C ALA A 103 0.26 -14.09 -3.56
N GLN A 104 1.44 -14.59 -3.91
CA GLN A 104 2.73 -14.10 -3.43
C GLN A 104 3.64 -13.85 -4.63
N ASP A 105 3.48 -12.68 -5.25
CA ASP A 105 4.24 -12.28 -6.43
C ASP A 105 4.96 -10.96 -6.16
N ARG A 106 6.11 -10.75 -6.79
CA ARG A 106 6.89 -9.51 -6.68
C ARG A 106 6.28 -8.34 -7.44
N ASP A 107 5.49 -8.64 -8.45
CA ASP A 107 4.86 -7.71 -9.37
C ASP A 107 3.40 -7.43 -8.96
N MET A 108 2.89 -8.08 -7.90
CA MET A 108 1.51 -7.90 -7.43
C MET A 108 1.36 -7.88 -5.91
N GLN A 109 0.38 -7.11 -5.43
CA GLN A 109 -0.05 -7.14 -4.03
C GLN A 109 -1.58 -7.12 -3.95
N ILE A 110 -2.16 -8.10 -3.26
CA ILE A 110 -3.61 -8.20 -3.07
C ILE A 110 -3.95 -7.76 -1.65
N LEU A 111 -4.85 -6.79 -1.52
CA LEU A 111 -5.30 -6.23 -0.24
C LEU A 111 -6.80 -6.43 -0.07
N SER A 112 -7.23 -6.79 1.12
CA SER A 112 -8.62 -6.62 1.55
C SER A 112 -8.74 -5.34 2.36
N ILE A 113 -9.74 -4.52 2.03
CA ILE A 113 -10.06 -3.27 2.68
C ILE A 113 -11.45 -3.40 3.29
N SER A 114 -11.52 -3.29 4.61
CA SER A 114 -12.78 -3.31 5.35
C SER A 114 -13.00 -1.95 6.01
N ILE A 115 -14.22 -1.44 5.87
CA ILE A 115 -14.67 -0.26 6.61
C ILE A 115 -15.82 -0.69 7.51
N LEU A 116 -15.82 -0.26 8.76
CA LEU A 116 -16.89 -0.59 9.71
C LEU A 116 -18.28 -0.29 9.11
N GLY A 117 -19.12 -1.32 9.02
CA GLY A 117 -20.48 -1.23 8.48
C GLY A 117 -20.57 -1.17 6.95
N LYS A 118 -19.50 -1.51 6.23
CA LYS A 118 -19.48 -1.61 4.75
C LYS A 118 -18.94 -2.99 4.30
N PRO A 119 -19.32 -3.46 3.11
CA PRO A 119 -18.73 -4.65 2.53
C PRO A 119 -17.22 -4.48 2.33
N THR A 120 -16.47 -5.57 2.53
CA THR A 120 -15.04 -5.62 2.23
C THR A 120 -14.81 -5.47 0.73
N MET A 121 -13.82 -4.67 0.36
CA MET A 121 -13.34 -4.49 -1.01
C MET A 121 -11.99 -5.18 -1.18
N THR A 122 -11.78 -5.82 -2.32
CA THR A 122 -10.44 -6.33 -2.72
C THR A 122 -9.78 -5.37 -3.68
N ILE A 123 -8.51 -5.06 -3.45
CA ILE A 123 -7.68 -4.25 -4.34
C ILE A 123 -6.46 -5.06 -4.75
N ILE A 124 -6.12 -4.97 -6.03
CA ILE A 124 -4.95 -5.62 -6.61
C ILE A 124 -4.04 -4.53 -7.15
N ASN A 125 -2.91 -4.30 -6.47
CA ASN A 125 -1.84 -3.45 -7.01
C ASN A 125 -0.97 -4.30 -7.92
N LEU A 126 -1.24 -4.22 -9.23
CA LEU A 126 -0.53 -4.97 -10.25
C LEU A 126 0.43 -4.06 -11.02
N TYR A 127 1.69 -4.45 -11.07
CA TYR A 127 2.67 -3.93 -12.02
C TYR A 127 2.81 -4.94 -13.15
N ASN A 128 2.33 -4.57 -14.34
CA ASN A 128 2.56 -5.35 -15.55
C ASN A 128 3.53 -4.57 -16.42
N ASP A 129 4.76 -5.08 -16.53
CA ASP A 129 5.78 -4.56 -17.41
C ASP A 129 6.24 -5.68 -18.34
N GLN A 130 6.25 -5.38 -19.63
CA GLN A 130 6.52 -6.32 -20.71
C GLN A 130 7.81 -5.96 -21.48
N GLY A 131 8.66 -5.04 -20.99
CA GLY A 131 9.94 -4.70 -21.63
C GLY A 131 11.03 -4.33 -20.63
N HIS A 132 12.31 -4.66 -20.81
CA HIS A 132 13.08 -5.11 -21.98
C HIS A 132 13.96 -6.32 -21.65
#